data_AF-A0A3F3IEG4-F1
#
_entry.id   AF-A0A3F3IEG4-F1
#
_cell.length_a   1.000
_cell.length_b   1.000
_cell.length_c   1.000
_cell.angle_alpha   90.00
_cell.angle_beta   90.00
_cell.angle_gamma   90.00
#
_symmetry.space_group_name_H-M   'P 1'
#
loop_
_entity.id
_entity.type
_entity.pdbx_description
1 polymer ?
#
loop_
_entity_poly.entity_id
_entity_poly.type
_entity_poly.pdbx_seq_one_letter_code
_entity_poly.pdbx_strand_id
1 'polypeptide(L)'
;MGEIYCSIIDFISRNEGELVGSFLGAFLAALVAYYSARKGHLYSVQRNKEELDRKRIEQENKYCSLLHSIIVELSWHKDINSMVLSQVEGIREKSKVAGKMIIDEPTTFIKIDFLRKLRDTFPEFEFSNHVIPTHLQLYINKAEIINRSLKLNVIDETVKRFDEPENFAKAVDLYFNQLVKDFQTLEEALSLNLKFSLEEVNKYPNAEVHKYYNHLEKTEEELKPHLPRVELNNKLKTKK
;
A
#
# COMPACT_ATOMS: atom_id res chain seq x y z
N MET A 1 -30.38 35.42 -47.29
CA MET A 1 -29.99 36.19 -46.07
C MET A 1 -30.08 37.70 -46.33
N GLY A 2 -31.17 38.19 -46.94
CA GLY A 2 -31.27 39.59 -47.40
C GLY A 2 -32.44 40.40 -46.80
N GLU A 3 -33.38 39.77 -46.11
CA GLU A 3 -34.63 40.44 -45.68
C GLU A 3 -34.63 40.88 -44.21
N ILE A 4 -33.71 40.40 -43.37
CA ILE A 4 -33.65 40.76 -41.94
C ILE A 4 -32.92 42.10 -41.72
N TYR A 5 -31.94 42.44 -42.58
CA TYR A 5 -31.15 43.67 -42.44
C TYR A 5 -31.93 44.95 -42.76
N CYS A 6 -32.92 44.89 -43.67
CA CYS A 6 -33.77 46.05 -43.94
C CYS A 6 -34.71 46.38 -42.77
N SER A 7 -35.12 45.40 -41.96
CA SER A 7 -36.14 45.60 -40.92
C SER A 7 -35.71 46.45 -39.73
N ILE A 8 -34.44 46.37 -39.30
CA ILE A 8 -33.95 47.10 -38.11
C ILE A 8 -33.62 48.55 -38.46
N ILE A 9 -33.00 48.76 -39.62
CA ILE A 9 -32.67 50.10 -40.13
C ILE A 9 -33.97 50.87 -40.39
N ASP A 10 -34.95 50.23 -41.05
CA ASP A 10 -36.27 50.84 -41.27
C ASP A 10 -37.03 51.14 -39.97
N PHE A 11 -36.89 50.31 -38.93
CA PHE A 11 -37.50 50.56 -37.62
C PHE A 11 -36.87 51.75 -36.90
N ILE A 12 -35.55 51.89 -36.95
CA ILE A 12 -34.81 53.01 -36.36
C ILE A 12 -35.07 54.31 -37.14
N SER A 13 -35.23 54.23 -38.47
CA SER A 13 -35.51 55.40 -39.31
C SER A 13 -36.97 55.89 -39.24
N ARG A 14 -37.92 55.04 -38.81
CA ARG A 14 -39.36 55.37 -38.71
C ARG A 14 -39.82 55.78 -37.31
N ASN A 15 -39.02 55.56 -36.28
CA ASN A 15 -39.35 55.91 -34.90
C ASN A 15 -38.30 56.87 -34.36
N GLU A 16 -38.68 57.84 -33.53
CA GLU A 16 -37.76 58.81 -32.91
C GLU A 16 -37.90 58.80 -31.38
N GLY A 17 -36.85 59.22 -30.68
CA GLY A 17 -36.87 59.45 -29.23
C GLY A 17 -36.88 58.16 -28.37
N GLU A 18 -37.80 58.11 -27.41
CA GLU A 18 -37.83 57.14 -26.29
C GLU A 18 -37.96 55.67 -26.74
N LEU A 19 -38.66 55.43 -27.86
CA LEU A 19 -38.91 54.09 -28.40
C LEU A 19 -37.65 53.44 -28.99
N VAL A 20 -36.84 54.23 -29.72
CA VAL A 20 -35.54 53.78 -30.26
C VAL A 20 -34.51 53.63 -29.13
N GLY A 21 -34.51 54.55 -28.16
CA GLY A 21 -33.65 54.45 -26.97
C GLY A 21 -33.95 53.19 -26.14
N SER A 22 -35.23 52.87 -25.93
CA SER A 22 -35.67 51.67 -25.21
C SER A 22 -35.31 50.39 -25.96
N PHE A 23 -35.47 50.36 -27.28
CA PHE A 23 -35.07 49.22 -28.11
C PHE A 23 -33.55 48.98 -28.04
N LEU A 24 -32.73 50.01 -28.22
CA LEU A 24 -31.27 49.91 -28.12
C LEU A 24 -30.83 49.52 -26.70
N GLY A 25 -31.45 50.08 -25.66
CA GLY A 25 -31.20 49.73 -24.27
C GLY A 25 -31.51 48.27 -23.96
N ALA A 26 -32.67 47.77 -24.39
CA ALA A 26 -33.06 46.37 -24.22
C ALA A 26 -32.15 45.42 -25.02
N PHE A 27 -31.75 45.80 -26.23
CA PHE A 27 -30.84 45.01 -27.05
C PHE A 27 -29.44 44.91 -26.43
N LEU A 28 -28.88 46.03 -25.95
CA LEU A 28 -27.61 46.04 -25.24
C LEU A 28 -27.68 45.25 -23.93
N ALA A 29 -28.78 45.37 -23.18
CA ALA A 29 -28.99 44.58 -21.97
C ALA A 29 -29.06 43.07 -22.28
N ALA A 30 -29.75 42.67 -23.35
CA ALA A 30 -29.82 41.29 -23.80
C ALA A 30 -28.44 40.75 -24.24
N LEU A 31 -27.64 41.55 -24.94
CA LEU A 31 -26.27 41.19 -25.30
C LEU A 31 -25.39 41.03 -24.06
N VAL A 32 -25.43 41.98 -23.12
CA VAL A 32 -24.68 41.90 -21.86
C VAL A 32 -25.09 40.67 -21.05
N ALA A 33 -26.39 40.39 -20.96
CA ALA A 33 -26.91 39.19 -20.30
C ALA A 33 -26.40 37.91 -20.98
N TYR A 34 -26.45 37.83 -22.30
CA TYR A 34 -25.95 36.68 -23.06
C TYR A 34 -24.44 36.45 -22.88
N TYR A 35 -23.62 37.51 -23.00
CA TYR A 35 -22.17 37.41 -22.79
C TYR A 35 -21.83 37.05 -21.34
N SER A 36 -22.54 37.64 -20.37
CA SER A 36 -22.36 37.34 -18.94
C SER A 36 -22.73 35.89 -18.61
N ALA A 37 -23.85 35.39 -19.14
CA ALA A 37 -24.27 34.00 -18.96
C ALA A 37 -23.28 33.02 -19.61
N ARG A 38 -22.81 33.31 -20.83
CA ARG A 38 -21.81 32.46 -21.51
C ARG A 38 -20.48 32.44 -20.76
N LYS A 39 -20.00 33.60 -20.29
CA LYS A 39 -18.79 33.70 -19.49
C LYS A 39 -18.94 32.96 -18.16
N GLY A 40 -20.07 33.14 -17.47
CA GLY A 40 -20.40 32.42 -16.24
C GLY A 40 -20.42 30.89 -16.42
N HIS A 41 -21.03 30.41 -17.50
CA HIS A 41 -21.05 28.98 -17.85
C HIS A 41 -19.64 28.42 -18.12
N LEU A 42 -18.81 29.14 -18.85
CA LEU A 42 -17.42 28.73 -19.09
C LEU A 42 -16.62 28.66 -17.78
N TYR A 43 -16.78 29.64 -16.89
CA TYR A 43 -16.16 29.59 -15.56
C TYR A 43 -16.65 28.43 -14.72
N SER A 44 -17.96 28.12 -14.72
CA SER A 44 -18.47 26.97 -13.96
C SER A 44 -17.95 25.65 -14.52
N VAL A 45 -17.85 25.51 -15.84
CA VAL A 45 -17.27 24.30 -16.48
C VAL A 45 -15.81 24.15 -16.11
N GLN A 46 -15.02 25.24 -16.17
CA GLN A 46 -13.61 25.22 -15.79
C GLN A 46 -13.44 24.86 -14.30
N ARG A 47 -14.22 25.48 -13.42
CA ARG A 47 -14.19 25.20 -11.97
C ARG A 47 -14.55 23.76 -11.66
N ASN A 48 -15.58 23.21 -12.33
CA ASN A 48 -15.96 21.81 -12.16
C ASN A 48 -14.84 20.86 -12.61
N LYS A 49 -14.15 21.19 -13.71
CA LYS A 49 -12.99 20.43 -14.18
C LYS A 49 -11.84 20.47 -13.16
N GLU A 50 -11.50 21.65 -12.65
CA GLU A 50 -10.47 21.81 -11.62
C GLU A 50 -10.81 21.06 -10.32
N GLU A 51 -12.08 21.02 -9.93
CA GLU A 51 -12.55 20.26 -8.77
C GLU A 51 -12.44 18.74 -8.98
N LEU A 52 -12.81 18.25 -10.16
CA LEU A 52 -12.66 16.84 -10.54
C LEU A 52 -11.18 16.43 -10.57
N ASP A 53 -10.32 17.25 -11.17
CA ASP A 53 -8.88 17.02 -11.22
C ASP A 53 -8.28 16.99 -9.81
N ARG A 54 -8.71 17.91 -8.93
CA ARG A 54 -8.28 17.92 -7.52
C ARG A 54 -8.71 16.67 -6.77
N LYS A 55 -9.97 16.25 -6.91
CA LYS A 55 -10.49 15.02 -6.28
C LYS A 55 -9.74 13.79 -6.76
N ARG A 56 -9.42 13.72 -8.05
CA ARG A 56 -8.61 12.65 -8.63
C ARG A 56 -7.22 12.60 -8.01
N ILE A 57 -6.52 13.74 -7.96
CA ILE A 57 -5.17 13.82 -7.35
C ILE A 57 -5.21 13.42 -5.88
N GLU A 58 -6.23 13.86 -5.14
CA GLU A 58 -6.40 13.48 -3.73
C GLU A 58 -6.59 11.96 -3.56
N GLN A 59 -7.41 11.35 -4.42
CA GLN A 59 -7.62 9.90 -4.43
C GLN A 59 -6.34 9.14 -4.79
N GLU A 60 -5.60 9.58 -5.81
CA GLU A 60 -4.31 8.99 -6.20
C GLU A 60 -3.30 9.09 -5.04
N ASN A 61 -3.22 10.23 -4.35
CA ASN A 61 -2.35 10.40 -3.18
C ASN A 61 -2.72 9.45 -2.03
N LYS A 62 -4.01 9.30 -1.71
CA LYS A 62 -4.49 8.38 -0.67
C LYS A 62 -4.18 6.93 -1.03
N TYR A 63 -4.38 6.53 -2.27
CA TYR A 63 -4.06 5.19 -2.75
C TYR A 63 -2.55 4.92 -2.68
N CYS A 64 -1.71 5.85 -3.12
CA CYS A 64 -0.25 5.73 -2.96
C CYS A 64 0.17 5.62 -1.49
N SER A 65 -0.48 6.38 -0.59
CA SER A 65 -0.22 6.28 0.85
C SER A 65 -0.51 4.88 1.40
N LEU A 66 -1.61 4.27 0.95
CA LEU A 66 -1.97 2.90 1.27
C LEU A 66 -0.89 1.91 0.78
N LEU A 67 -0.50 2.01 -0.49
CA LEU A 67 0.54 1.13 -1.06
C LEU A 67 1.89 1.27 -0.34
N HIS A 68 2.29 2.48 0.00
CA HIS A 68 3.51 2.71 0.79
C HIS A 68 3.42 2.10 2.19
N SER A 69 2.26 2.22 2.85
CA SER A 69 2.04 1.59 4.16
C SER A 69 2.18 0.06 4.09
N ILE A 70 1.71 -0.54 2.99
CA ILE A 70 1.89 -1.97 2.72
C ILE A 70 3.38 -2.31 2.53
N ILE A 71 4.11 -1.53 1.73
CA ILE A 71 5.53 -1.77 1.47
C ILE A 71 6.35 -1.73 2.77
N VAL A 72 6.10 -0.73 3.63
CA VAL A 72 6.80 -0.62 4.93
C VAL A 72 6.49 -1.81 5.81
N GLU A 73 5.21 -2.16 5.97
CA GLU A 73 4.82 -3.27 6.84
C GLU A 73 5.39 -4.61 6.34
N LEU A 74 5.34 -4.87 5.03
CA LEU A 74 5.94 -6.07 4.44
C LEU A 74 7.46 -6.09 4.58
N SER A 75 8.13 -4.94 4.57
CA SER A 75 9.57 -4.86 4.80
C SER A 75 9.91 -5.24 6.24
N TRP A 76 9.16 -4.77 7.23
CA TRP A 76 9.32 -5.21 8.62
C TRP A 76 9.03 -6.70 8.80
N HIS A 77 8.04 -7.22 8.10
CA HIS A 77 7.75 -8.65 8.12
C HIS A 77 8.90 -9.50 7.59
N LYS A 78 9.70 -8.99 6.65
CA LYS A 78 10.87 -9.69 6.12
C LYS A 78 11.94 -9.89 7.21
N ASP A 79 12.18 -8.84 8.00
CA ASP A 79 13.13 -8.90 9.11
C ASP A 79 12.63 -9.84 10.22
N ILE A 80 11.34 -9.76 10.55
CA ILE A 80 10.70 -10.67 11.52
C ILE A 80 10.79 -12.11 11.02
N ASN A 81 10.53 -12.37 9.74
CA ASN A 81 10.58 -13.72 9.15
C ASN A 81 11.97 -14.34 9.33
N SER A 82 13.02 -13.57 9.05
CA SER A 82 14.42 -14.00 9.19
C SER A 82 14.78 -14.28 10.64
N MET A 83 14.35 -13.40 11.55
CA MET A 83 14.57 -13.56 13.00
C MET A 83 13.87 -14.83 13.53
N VAL A 84 12.59 -15.02 13.22
CA VAL A 84 11.82 -16.16 13.71
C VAL A 84 12.35 -17.47 13.13
N LEU A 85 12.74 -17.49 11.86
CA LEU A 85 13.36 -18.67 11.25
C LEU A 85 14.63 -19.08 12.00
N SER A 86 15.49 -18.13 12.35
CA SER A 86 16.69 -18.40 13.15
C SER A 86 16.36 -18.94 14.55
N GLN A 87 15.32 -18.41 15.21
CA GLN A 87 14.84 -18.93 16.50
C GLN A 87 14.35 -20.38 16.37
N VAL A 88 13.57 -20.66 15.32
CA VAL A 88 13.02 -21.99 15.02
C VAL A 88 14.13 -23.01 14.77
N GLU A 89 15.16 -22.65 14.01
CA GLU A 89 16.34 -23.49 13.78
C GLU A 89 17.12 -23.73 15.08
N GLY A 90 17.30 -22.70 15.91
CA GLY A 90 17.95 -22.83 17.21
C GLY A 90 17.21 -23.78 18.17
N ILE A 91 15.88 -23.70 18.22
CA ILE A 91 15.03 -24.60 19.00
C ILE A 91 15.17 -26.04 18.50
N ARG A 92 15.15 -26.25 17.17
CA ARG A 92 15.32 -27.57 16.56
C ARG A 92 16.61 -28.23 17.00
N GLU A 93 17.74 -27.54 16.85
CA GLU A 93 19.06 -28.10 17.15
C GLU A 93 19.22 -28.43 18.65
N LYS A 94 18.80 -27.53 19.54
CA LYS A 94 18.82 -27.77 20.99
C LYS A 94 17.93 -28.95 21.38
N SER A 95 16.72 -29.00 20.83
CA SER A 95 15.76 -30.07 21.15
C SER A 95 16.26 -31.43 20.69
N LYS A 96 16.87 -31.49 19.50
CA LYS A 96 17.47 -32.70 18.94
C LYS A 96 18.60 -33.23 19.81
N VAL A 97 19.53 -32.38 20.22
CA VAL A 97 20.66 -32.76 21.09
C VAL A 97 20.18 -33.23 22.46
N ALA A 98 19.15 -32.59 23.00
CA ALA A 98 18.63 -32.92 24.33
C ALA A 98 17.69 -34.13 24.38
N GLY A 99 17.20 -34.60 23.22
CA GLY A 99 16.19 -35.67 23.16
C GLY A 99 14.83 -35.29 23.78
N LYS A 100 14.59 -33.99 23.96
CA LYS A 100 13.33 -33.42 24.47
C LYS A 100 13.14 -32.01 23.93
N MET A 101 11.91 -31.52 23.93
CA MET A 101 11.61 -30.16 23.46
C MET A 101 12.24 -29.13 24.41
N ILE A 102 13.01 -28.19 23.85
CA ILE A 102 13.65 -27.09 24.59
C ILE A 102 13.21 -25.77 23.96
N ILE A 103 12.36 -25.03 24.68
CA ILE A 103 11.87 -23.70 24.29
C ILE A 103 12.40 -22.69 25.31
N ASP A 104 13.59 -22.15 25.02
CA ASP A 104 14.28 -21.23 25.93
C ASP A 104 13.77 -19.78 25.82
N GLU A 105 13.13 -19.45 24.69
CA GLU A 105 12.65 -18.11 24.37
C GLU A 105 11.21 -18.16 23.84
N PRO A 106 10.38 -17.15 24.15
CA PRO A 106 9.07 -17.03 23.56
C PRO A 106 9.21 -16.83 22.04
N THR A 107 8.49 -17.64 21.28
CA THR A 107 8.49 -17.56 19.82
C THR A 107 7.80 -16.27 19.38
N THR A 108 8.48 -15.45 18.57
CA THR A 108 7.87 -14.20 18.07
C THR A 108 6.84 -14.53 16.99
N PHE A 109 5.64 -13.97 17.10
CA PHE A 109 4.58 -14.12 16.10
C PHE A 109 4.63 -13.00 15.06
N ILE A 110 4.24 -13.35 13.83
CA ILE A 110 4.08 -12.39 12.74
C ILE A 110 2.77 -11.65 12.96
N LYS A 111 2.83 -10.33 13.19
CA LYS A 111 1.63 -9.50 13.40
C LYS A 111 0.94 -9.25 12.07
N ILE A 112 -0.31 -9.64 11.91
CA ILE A 112 -1.02 -9.53 10.61
C ILE A 112 -2.19 -8.55 10.63
N ASP A 113 -2.54 -8.01 11.80
CA ASP A 113 -3.75 -7.20 11.96
C ASP A 113 -3.68 -5.88 11.19
N PHE A 114 -2.49 -5.28 11.09
CA PHE A 114 -2.33 -4.04 10.32
C PHE A 114 -2.45 -4.31 8.82
N LEU A 115 -1.82 -5.37 8.29
CA LEU A 115 -2.00 -5.80 6.90
C LEU A 115 -3.47 -6.12 6.57
N ARG A 116 -4.23 -6.71 7.49
CA ARG A 116 -5.69 -6.92 7.32
C ARG A 116 -6.41 -5.60 7.12
N LYS A 117 -6.14 -4.60 7.99
CA LYS A 117 -6.73 -3.27 7.87
C LYS A 117 -6.40 -2.61 6.53
N LEU A 118 -5.13 -2.66 6.11
CA LEU A 118 -4.70 -2.08 4.83
C LEU A 118 -5.39 -2.77 3.64
N ARG A 119 -5.47 -4.10 3.64
CA ARG A 119 -6.21 -4.87 2.62
C ARG A 119 -7.68 -4.44 2.58
N ASP A 120 -8.31 -4.25 3.72
CA ASP A 120 -9.74 -3.91 3.81
C ASP A 120 -10.05 -2.47 3.36
N THR A 121 -9.02 -1.61 3.22
CA THR A 121 -9.15 -0.25 2.65
C THR A 121 -9.20 -0.25 1.11
N PHE A 122 -8.77 -1.31 0.41
CA PHE A 122 -8.76 -1.34 -1.07
C PHE A 122 -10.10 -1.01 -1.74
N PRO A 123 -11.25 -1.52 -1.26
CA PRO A 123 -12.56 -1.23 -1.86
C PRO A 123 -12.93 0.26 -1.88
N GLU A 124 -12.27 1.11 -1.08
CA GLU A 124 -12.50 2.57 -1.08
C GLU A 124 -11.98 3.24 -2.37
N PHE A 125 -11.14 2.55 -3.15
CA PHE A 125 -10.47 3.07 -4.34
C PHE A 125 -10.95 2.35 -5.61
N GLU A 126 -11.81 3.02 -6.38
CA GLU A 126 -12.42 2.46 -7.61
C GLU A 126 -11.39 2.02 -8.68
N PHE A 127 -10.23 2.67 -8.73
CA PHE A 127 -9.15 2.38 -9.68
C PHE A 127 -8.06 1.47 -9.11
N SER A 128 -8.27 0.89 -7.93
CA SER A 128 -7.25 0.07 -7.28
C SER A 128 -6.96 -1.24 -8.01
N ASN A 129 -5.73 -1.72 -7.85
CA ASN A 129 -5.29 -2.98 -8.39
C ASN A 129 -5.76 -4.13 -7.49
N HIS A 130 -6.77 -4.87 -7.96
CA HIS A 130 -7.35 -6.04 -7.27
C HIS A 130 -6.38 -7.20 -7.03
N VAL A 131 -5.24 -7.25 -7.72
CA VAL A 131 -4.22 -8.29 -7.54
C VAL A 131 -3.56 -8.17 -6.17
N ILE A 132 -3.28 -6.95 -5.72
CA ILE A 132 -2.60 -6.67 -4.45
C ILE A 132 -3.38 -7.18 -3.23
N PRO A 133 -4.66 -6.83 -3.01
CA PRO A 133 -5.40 -7.31 -1.84
C PRO A 133 -5.57 -8.84 -1.87
N THR A 134 -5.63 -9.46 -3.06
CA THR A 134 -5.66 -10.92 -3.20
C THR A 134 -4.36 -11.55 -2.72
N HIS A 135 -3.21 -11.00 -3.12
CA HIS A 135 -1.89 -11.51 -2.70
C HIS A 135 -1.61 -11.23 -1.23
N LEU A 136 -2.09 -10.10 -0.70
CA LEU A 136 -2.04 -9.81 0.73
C LEU A 136 -2.87 -10.82 1.52
N GLN A 137 -4.06 -11.19 1.04
CA GLN A 137 -4.87 -12.22 1.67
C GLN A 137 -4.14 -13.57 1.73
N LEU A 138 -3.49 -13.97 0.64
CA LEU A 138 -2.70 -15.21 0.60
C LEU A 138 -1.53 -15.16 1.59
N TYR A 139 -0.81 -14.04 1.64
CA TYR A 139 0.27 -13.81 2.60
C TYR A 139 -0.23 -13.90 4.05
N ILE A 140 -1.32 -13.19 4.37
CA ILE A 140 -1.96 -13.19 5.69
C ILE A 140 -2.33 -14.62 6.10
N ASN A 141 -2.97 -15.39 5.21
CA ASN A 141 -3.34 -16.78 5.49
C ASN A 141 -2.12 -17.67 5.77
N LYS A 142 -1.02 -17.50 5.02
CA LYS A 142 0.23 -18.26 5.26
C LYS A 142 0.85 -17.88 6.60
N ALA A 143 0.91 -16.59 6.91
CA ALA A 143 1.42 -16.10 8.21
C ALA A 143 0.56 -16.62 9.38
N GLU A 144 -0.76 -16.77 9.22
CA GLU A 144 -1.60 -17.40 10.25
C GLU A 144 -1.29 -18.86 10.48
N ILE A 145 -1.08 -19.62 9.40
CA ILE A 145 -0.71 -21.03 9.50
C ILE A 145 0.61 -21.15 10.25
N ILE A 146 1.62 -20.35 9.88
CA ILE A 146 2.91 -20.30 10.56
C ILE A 146 2.73 -19.92 12.02
N ASN A 147 1.98 -18.86 12.35
CA ASN A 147 1.71 -18.46 13.73
C ASN A 147 1.04 -19.56 14.56
N ARG A 148 0.22 -20.41 13.95
CA ARG A 148 -0.33 -21.60 14.63
C ARG A 148 0.73 -22.66 14.85
N SER A 149 1.59 -22.91 13.87
CA SER A 149 2.73 -23.83 13.98
C SER A 149 3.81 -23.34 14.96
N LEU A 150 3.93 -22.02 15.20
CA LEU A 150 4.81 -21.49 16.23
C LEU A 150 4.26 -21.71 17.66
N LYS A 151 3.02 -22.19 17.81
CA LYS A 151 2.51 -22.67 19.10
C LYS A 151 3.02 -24.09 19.35
N LEU A 152 4.30 -24.18 19.66
CA LEU A 152 5.06 -25.43 19.79
C LEU A 152 4.53 -26.39 20.87
N ASN A 153 3.62 -25.95 21.73
CA ASN A 153 2.94 -26.76 22.75
C ASN A 153 2.24 -28.01 22.17
N VAL A 154 1.85 -27.97 20.89
CA VAL A 154 1.24 -29.13 20.19
C VAL A 154 2.26 -30.24 19.90
N ILE A 155 3.55 -29.87 19.80
CA ILE A 155 4.64 -30.83 19.60
C ILE A 155 4.82 -31.67 20.86
N ASP A 156 4.74 -31.08 22.06
CA ASP A 156 4.89 -31.81 23.32
C ASP A 156 3.87 -32.97 23.45
N GLU A 157 2.64 -32.78 22.99
CA GLU A 157 1.61 -33.84 23.00
C GLU A 157 1.87 -34.91 21.93
N THR A 158 2.40 -34.52 20.77
CA THR A 158 2.74 -35.43 19.68
C THR A 158 3.99 -36.25 20.02
N VAL A 159 4.93 -35.63 20.73
CA VAL A 159 6.20 -36.18 21.21
C VAL A 159 6.01 -37.23 22.30
N LYS A 160 5.06 -37.03 23.21
CA LYS A 160 4.71 -38.01 24.27
C LYS A 160 4.30 -39.39 23.73
N ARG A 161 4.03 -39.50 22.42
CA ARG A 161 3.68 -40.77 21.74
C ARG A 161 4.88 -41.53 21.19
N PHE A 162 6.09 -40.96 21.25
CA PHE A 162 7.31 -41.61 20.78
C PHE A 162 8.10 -42.11 22.00
N ASP A 163 8.04 -43.42 22.25
CA ASP A 163 8.67 -44.06 23.42
C ASP A 163 10.21 -44.14 23.32
N GLU A 164 10.78 -43.91 22.13
CA GLU A 164 12.23 -44.00 21.88
C GLU A 164 12.85 -42.63 21.49
N PRO A 165 14.03 -42.26 22.02
CA PRO A 165 14.71 -41.00 21.70
C PRO A 165 15.03 -40.80 20.20
N GLU A 166 15.29 -41.87 19.45
CA GLU A 166 15.57 -41.81 18.01
C GLU A 166 14.31 -41.44 17.21
N ASN A 167 13.15 -41.93 17.64
CA ASN A 167 11.86 -41.56 17.04
C ASN A 167 11.49 -40.10 17.38
N PHE A 168 11.86 -39.62 18.57
CA PHE A 168 11.73 -38.22 18.94
C PHE A 168 12.56 -37.32 18.02
N ALA A 169 13.86 -37.61 17.84
CA ALA A 169 14.74 -36.79 17.00
C ALA A 169 14.23 -36.71 15.55
N LYS A 170 13.71 -37.82 15.01
CA LYS A 170 13.11 -37.87 13.68
C LYS A 170 11.80 -37.07 13.58
N ALA A 171 10.95 -37.14 14.61
CA ALA A 171 9.70 -36.38 14.65
C ALA A 171 9.95 -34.86 14.73
N VAL A 172 10.91 -34.44 15.56
CA VAL A 172 11.37 -33.04 15.63
C VAL A 172 11.91 -32.59 14.28
N ASP A 173 12.80 -33.37 13.66
CA ASP A 173 13.35 -33.01 12.35
C ASP A 173 12.25 -32.86 11.29
N LEU A 174 11.27 -33.77 11.23
CA LEU A 174 10.15 -33.66 10.28
C LEU A 174 9.30 -32.41 10.51
N TYR A 175 8.97 -32.12 11.76
CA TYR A 175 8.17 -30.94 12.12
C TYR A 175 8.88 -29.65 11.72
N PHE A 176 10.12 -29.48 12.17
CA PHE A 176 10.87 -28.26 11.95
C PHE A 176 11.28 -28.08 10.49
N ASN A 177 11.58 -29.16 9.76
CA ASN A 177 11.83 -29.06 8.31
C ASN A 177 10.58 -28.60 7.55
N GLN A 178 9.38 -29.02 7.96
CA GLN A 178 8.14 -28.51 7.36
C GLN A 178 7.95 -27.03 7.71
N LEU A 179 8.17 -26.64 8.96
CA LEU A 179 8.06 -25.25 9.38
C LEU A 179 9.03 -24.34 8.61
N VAL A 180 10.28 -24.76 8.42
CA VAL A 180 11.28 -24.05 7.60
C VAL A 180 10.79 -23.88 6.16
N LYS A 181 10.20 -24.91 5.54
CA LYS A 181 9.60 -24.81 4.19
C LYS A 181 8.43 -23.83 4.16
N ASP A 182 7.61 -23.81 5.21
CA ASP A 182 6.51 -22.86 5.32
C ASP A 182 7.05 -21.41 5.38
N PHE A 183 8.12 -21.16 6.14
CA PHE A 183 8.83 -19.88 6.21
C PHE A 183 9.42 -19.46 4.85
N GLN A 184 10.01 -20.38 4.09
CA GLN A 184 10.51 -20.11 2.73
C GLN A 184 9.36 -19.72 1.78
N THR A 185 8.25 -20.46 1.85
CA THR A 185 7.06 -20.16 1.05
C THR A 185 6.45 -18.79 1.42
N LEU A 186 6.53 -18.41 2.69
CA LEU A 186 6.10 -17.10 3.16
C LEU A 186 7.00 -15.98 2.63
N GLU A 187 8.31 -16.20 2.56
CA GLU A 187 9.28 -15.26 1.98
C GLU A 187 9.05 -15.01 0.48
N GLU A 188 8.72 -16.06 -0.27
CA GLU A 188 8.32 -15.93 -1.68
C GLU A 188 7.06 -15.07 -1.82
N ALA A 189 6.03 -15.34 -1.00
CA ALA A 189 4.79 -14.57 -0.99
C ALA A 189 5.04 -13.10 -0.61
N LEU A 190 5.93 -12.85 0.35
CA LEU A 190 6.34 -11.51 0.77
C LEU A 190 7.00 -10.75 -0.39
N SER A 191 7.97 -11.39 -1.04
CA SER A 191 8.71 -10.81 -2.17
C SER A 191 7.78 -10.45 -3.33
N LEU A 192 6.80 -11.30 -3.61
CA LEU A 192 5.80 -11.06 -4.65
C LEU A 192 4.87 -9.88 -4.29
N ASN A 193 4.42 -9.79 -3.04
CA ASN A 193 3.60 -8.66 -2.58
C ASN A 193 4.36 -7.33 -2.64
N LEU A 194 5.64 -7.32 -2.23
CA LEU A 194 6.51 -6.14 -2.35
C LEU A 194 6.64 -5.71 -3.81
N LYS A 195 6.94 -6.66 -4.71
CA LYS A 195 7.08 -6.39 -6.14
C LYS A 195 5.82 -5.74 -6.71
N PHE A 196 4.65 -6.33 -6.49
CA PHE A 196 3.39 -5.77 -7.02
C PHE A 196 3.07 -4.40 -6.44
N SER A 197 3.33 -4.19 -5.14
CA SER A 197 3.08 -2.90 -4.50
C SER A 197 4.00 -1.81 -5.06
N LEU A 198 5.29 -2.12 -5.27
CA LEU A 198 6.26 -1.21 -5.86
C LEU A 198 5.93 -0.87 -7.32
N GLU A 199 5.61 -1.88 -8.13
CA GLU A 199 5.19 -1.69 -9.52
C GLU A 199 3.94 -0.81 -9.62
N GLU A 200 2.99 -0.97 -8.69
CA GLU A 200 1.78 -0.18 -8.64
C GLU A 200 2.04 1.27 -8.22
N VAL A 201 2.86 1.50 -7.19
CA VAL A 201 3.27 2.84 -6.77
C VAL A 201 3.92 3.62 -7.92
N ASN A 202 4.76 2.96 -8.71
CA ASN A 202 5.48 3.58 -9.83
C ASN A 202 4.56 4.09 -10.95
N LYS A 203 3.27 3.69 -10.97
CA LYS A 203 2.28 4.24 -11.91
C LYS A 203 1.86 5.67 -11.55
N TYR A 204 2.16 6.13 -10.34
CA TYR A 204 1.74 7.42 -9.80
C TYR A 204 2.94 8.28 -9.36
N PRO A 205 3.87 8.61 -10.26
CA PRO A 205 5.13 9.30 -9.92
C PRO A 205 4.93 10.71 -9.35
N ASN A 206 3.77 11.32 -9.61
CA ASN A 206 3.44 12.67 -9.15
C ASN A 206 2.78 12.70 -7.77
N ALA A 207 2.43 11.54 -7.20
CA ALA A 207 1.85 11.47 -5.88
C ALA A 207 2.82 12.05 -4.83
N GLU A 208 2.31 12.85 -3.90
CA GLU A 208 3.14 13.55 -2.92
C GLU A 208 3.95 12.59 -2.05
N VAL A 209 3.34 11.45 -1.70
CA VAL A 209 4.00 10.41 -0.91
C VAL A 209 5.18 9.79 -1.67
N HIS A 210 5.07 9.60 -2.99
CA HIS A 210 6.18 9.09 -3.79
C HIS A 210 7.37 10.05 -3.79
N LYS A 211 7.12 11.37 -3.82
CA LYS A 211 8.17 12.39 -3.70
C LYS A 211 8.86 12.36 -2.33
N TYR A 212 8.07 12.19 -1.27
CA TYR A 212 8.59 12.07 0.10
C TYR A 212 9.45 10.81 0.29
N TYR A 213 9.01 9.66 -0.22
CA TYR A 213 9.79 8.42 -0.14
C TYR A 213 11.08 8.47 -0.96
N ASN A 214 11.04 8.97 -2.19
CA ASN A 214 12.26 9.13 -2.99
C ASN A 214 13.26 10.08 -2.32
N HIS A 215 12.77 11.06 -1.56
CA HIS A 215 13.63 11.90 -0.73
C HIS A 215 14.22 11.10 0.44
N LEU A 216 13.41 10.33 1.17
CA LEU A 216 13.87 9.50 2.29
C LEU A 216 14.90 8.45 1.85
N GLU A 217 14.66 7.75 0.75
CA GLU A 217 15.57 6.72 0.22
C GLU A 217 16.92 7.33 -0.15
N LYS A 218 16.93 8.50 -0.81
CA LYS A 218 18.16 9.25 -1.07
C LYS A 218 18.87 9.67 0.22
N THR A 219 18.12 10.16 1.20
CA THR A 219 18.70 10.54 2.51
C THR A 219 19.27 9.33 3.23
N GLU A 220 18.63 8.16 3.16
CA GLU A 220 19.15 6.92 3.75
C GLU A 220 20.41 6.44 3.04
N GLU A 221 20.46 6.48 1.70
CA GLU A 221 21.66 6.17 0.93
C GLU A 221 22.82 7.12 1.24
N GLU A 222 22.54 8.41 1.42
CA GLU A 222 23.51 9.41 1.84
C GLU A 222 24.00 9.20 3.28
N LEU A 223 23.16 8.61 4.16
CA LEU A 223 23.49 8.32 5.56
C LEU A 223 24.15 6.95 5.76
N LYS A 224 23.97 5.97 4.86
CA LYS A 224 24.63 4.64 4.90
C LYS A 224 26.15 4.68 5.15
N PRO A 225 26.95 5.57 4.54
CA PRO A 225 28.38 5.66 4.84
C PRO A 225 28.70 6.30 6.22
N HIS A 226 27.73 6.92 6.87
CA HIS A 226 27.89 7.63 8.15
C HIS A 226 27.26 6.91 9.35
N LEU A 227 26.48 5.84 9.11
CA LEU A 227 25.94 5.00 10.16
C LEU A 227 27.04 4.11 10.76
N PRO A 228 27.17 4.04 12.10
CA PRO A 228 28.17 3.19 12.72
C PRO A 228 27.93 1.74 12.35
N ARG A 229 28.94 1.07 11.77
CA ARG A 229 28.93 -0.39 11.60
C ARG A 229 28.81 -1.02 12.98
N VAL A 230 27.66 -1.62 13.27
CA VAL A 230 27.53 -2.49 14.45
C VAL A 230 28.32 -3.76 14.17
N GLU A 231 29.59 -3.76 14.55
CA GLU A 231 30.40 -4.96 14.62
C GLU A 231 29.86 -5.84 15.75
N LEU A 232 29.11 -6.87 15.40
CA LEU A 232 28.79 -7.97 16.31
C LEU A 232 30.09 -8.70 16.67
N ASN A 233 30.57 -8.44 17.88
CA ASN A 233 31.74 -9.08 18.49
C ASN A 233 31.54 -10.60 18.60
N ASN A 234 32.13 -11.36 17.68
CA ASN A 234 32.44 -12.77 17.92
C ASN A 234 33.70 -12.87 18.79
N LYS A 235 33.54 -12.74 20.11
CA LYS A 235 34.53 -13.25 21.08
C LYS A 235 33.88 -14.30 21.94
N LEU A 236 33.95 -15.55 21.49
CA LEU A 236 34.06 -16.75 22.33
C LEU A 236 34.58 -17.93 21.47
N LYS A 237 35.85 -17.85 21.08
CA LYS A 237 36.72 -19.03 20.98
C LYS A 237 37.89 -18.83 21.94
N THR A 238 37.60 -19.19 23.18
CA THR A 238 38.46 -19.96 24.09
C THR A 238 39.97 -19.74 24.00
N LYS A 239 40.49 -19.01 24.98
CA LYS A 239 41.70 -19.48 25.68
C LYS A 239 41.38 -20.83 26.33
N LYS A 240 42.00 -21.89 25.83
CA LYS A 240 42.75 -22.90 26.61
C LYS A 240 43.48 -23.81 25.64
#